data_AF-A0A923HB36-F1
#
_entry.id   AF-A0A923HB36-F1
#
_cell.length_a   1.000
_cell.length_b   1.000
_cell.length_c   1.000
_cell.angle_alpha   90.00
_cell.angle_beta   90.00
_cell.angle_gamma   90.00
#
_symmetry.space_group_name_H-M   'P 1'
#
loop_
_entity.id
_entity.type
_entity.pdbx_description
1 polymer ?
#
loop_
_entity_poly.entity_id
_entity_poly.type
_entity_poly.pdbx_seq_one_letter_code
_entity_poly.pdbx_strand_id
1 'polypeptide(L)'
;MENDKTKFIGRWTGEDEKEIGYLNFDSEGYAYFEVQGQIMGGKEFVQKGKKGNMTYEIDSKTNPIKVDLIVTMLESGKQKKLLCIAKFIDNDTMEFAINFEEKRPIEFDSENSIIFKREK
;
A
#
# COMPACT_ATOMS: atom_id res chain seq x y z
N MET A 1 20.06 13.21 -3.01
CA MET A 1 19.38 12.10 -2.32
C MET A 1 18.10 11.88 -3.08
N GLU A 2 18.02 10.76 -3.79
CA GLU A 2 16.78 10.34 -4.44
C GLU A 2 15.72 10.22 -3.34
N ASN A 3 14.58 10.86 -3.53
CA ASN A 3 13.53 10.88 -2.52
C ASN A 3 12.92 9.48 -2.54
N ASP A 4 13.28 8.57 -1.62
CA ASP A 4 12.92 7.13 -1.67
C ASP A 4 11.42 6.88 -1.91
N LYS A 5 10.57 7.86 -1.57
CA LYS A 5 9.14 7.91 -1.94
C LYS A 5 8.89 7.72 -3.44
N THR A 6 9.74 8.25 -4.32
CA THR A 6 9.60 8.12 -5.77
C THR A 6 9.80 6.69 -6.26
N LYS A 7 10.56 5.87 -5.50
CA LYS A 7 10.73 4.46 -5.85
C LYS A 7 9.42 3.67 -5.70
N PHE A 8 8.53 4.09 -4.82
CA PHE A 8 7.21 3.48 -4.65
C PHE A 8 6.19 3.92 -5.70
N ILE A 9 6.33 5.12 -6.28
CA ILE A 9 5.37 5.66 -7.24
C ILE A 9 5.23 4.72 -8.43
N GLY A 10 3.99 4.44 -8.82
CA GLY A 10 3.62 3.54 -9.91
C GLY A 10 2.62 2.47 -9.47
N ARG A 11 2.24 1.64 -10.44
CA ARG A 11 1.35 0.50 -10.25
C ARG A 11 2.15 -0.78 -10.10
N TRP A 12 1.75 -1.57 -9.12
CA TRP A 12 2.41 -2.79 -8.72
C TRP A 12 1.40 -3.94 -8.73
N THR A 13 1.73 -5.03 -9.39
CA THR A 13 0.90 -6.22 -9.51
C THR A 13 1.41 -7.30 -8.59
N GLY A 14 0.54 -7.80 -7.72
CA GLY A 14 0.79 -8.94 -6.83
C GLY A 14 -0.16 -10.08 -7.17
N GLU A 15 0.28 -11.31 -6.94
CA GLU A 15 -0.54 -12.51 -7.08
C GLU A 15 -0.49 -13.28 -5.77
N ASP A 16 -1.65 -13.57 -5.21
CA ASP A 16 -1.81 -14.40 -4.02
C ASP A 16 -2.94 -15.42 -4.26
N GLU A 17 -2.68 -16.70 -4.00
CA GLU A 17 -3.63 -17.80 -4.27
C GLU A 17 -4.37 -17.77 -5.63
N LYS A 18 -3.73 -17.26 -6.70
CA LYS A 18 -4.27 -17.00 -8.06
C LYS A 18 -5.19 -15.77 -8.19
N GLU A 19 -5.39 -15.03 -7.12
CA GLU A 19 -6.00 -13.71 -7.17
C GLU A 19 -4.95 -12.65 -7.49
N ILE A 20 -5.17 -11.93 -8.59
CA ILE A 20 -4.32 -10.82 -9.00
C ILE A 20 -4.89 -9.55 -8.37
N GLY A 21 -4.04 -8.84 -7.64
CA GLY A 21 -4.31 -7.53 -7.06
C GLY A 21 -3.29 -6.51 -7.51
N TYR A 22 -3.67 -5.24 -7.43
CA TYR A 22 -2.78 -4.12 -7.69
C TYR A 22 -2.66 -3.25 -6.45
N LEU A 23 -1.46 -2.73 -6.23
CA LEU A 23 -1.18 -1.65 -5.30
C LEU A 23 -0.60 -0.48 -6.12
N ASN A 24 -1.19 0.70 -6.00
CA ASN A 24 -0.70 1.89 -6.69
C ASN A 24 -0.32 2.97 -5.69
N PHE A 25 0.79 3.64 -5.94
CA PHE A 25 1.17 4.88 -5.26
C PHE A 25 1.29 5.99 -6.30
N ASP A 26 0.58 7.10 -6.11
CA ASP A 26 0.72 8.25 -7.00
C ASP A 26 1.69 9.31 -6.46
N SER A 27 2.07 10.25 -7.32
CA SER A 27 2.95 11.36 -6.98
C SER A 27 2.32 12.43 -6.09
N GLU A 28 0.98 12.43 -5.96
CA GLU A 28 0.22 13.38 -5.12
C GLU A 28 0.10 12.88 -3.67
N GLY A 29 0.49 11.63 -3.40
CA GLY A 29 0.48 11.04 -2.06
C GLY A 29 -0.72 10.14 -1.77
N TYR A 30 -1.49 9.75 -2.78
CA TYR A 30 -2.57 8.78 -2.64
C TYR A 30 -2.12 7.37 -3.01
N ALA A 31 -2.73 6.40 -2.35
CA ALA A 31 -2.54 4.98 -2.64
C ALA A 31 -3.88 4.29 -2.83
N TYR A 32 -3.94 3.23 -3.63
CA TYR A 32 -5.13 2.39 -3.71
C TYR A 32 -4.76 0.93 -3.94
N PHE A 33 -5.65 0.05 -3.48
CA PHE A 33 -5.69 -1.35 -3.90
C PHE A 33 -6.73 -1.54 -5.00
N GLU A 34 -6.47 -2.43 -5.93
CA GLU A 34 -7.45 -2.90 -6.91
C GLU A 34 -7.45 -4.42 -6.93
N VAL A 35 -8.59 -5.03 -6.62
CA VAL A 35 -8.75 -6.49 -6.64
C VAL A 35 -10.07 -6.81 -7.35
N GLN A 36 -10.04 -7.70 -8.34
CA GLN A 36 -11.21 -8.04 -9.16
C GLN A 36 -11.94 -6.80 -9.76
N GLY A 37 -11.18 -5.76 -10.13
CA GLY A 37 -11.71 -4.49 -10.66
C GLY A 37 -12.36 -3.57 -9.63
N GLN A 38 -12.37 -3.93 -8.35
CA GLN A 38 -12.82 -3.06 -7.26
C GLN A 38 -11.65 -2.27 -6.70
N ILE A 39 -11.78 -0.95 -6.71
CA ILE A 39 -10.77 -0.03 -6.16
C ILE A 39 -11.11 0.35 -4.72
N MET A 40 -10.15 0.19 -3.83
CA MET A 40 -10.21 0.68 -2.45
C MET A 40 -9.06 1.67 -2.20
N GLY A 41 -9.41 2.94 -2.02
CA GLY A 41 -8.45 4.02 -1.77
C GLY A 41 -8.46 5.08 -2.87
N GLY A 42 -7.31 5.73 -3.06
CA GLY A 42 -7.16 6.84 -3.99
C GLY A 42 -7.69 8.15 -3.41
N LYS A 43 -7.93 9.12 -4.30
CA LYS A 43 -8.45 10.46 -3.92
C LYS A 43 -9.86 10.39 -3.34
N GLU A 44 -10.67 9.48 -3.85
CA GLU A 44 -12.02 9.22 -3.34
C GLU A 44 -12.41 7.77 -3.61
N PHE A 45 -12.96 7.10 -2.59
CA PHE A 45 -13.67 5.82 -2.72
C PHE A 45 -14.97 5.86 -1.91
N VAL A 46 -15.90 4.97 -2.21
CA VAL A 46 -17.16 4.82 -1.48
C VAL A 46 -17.22 3.45 -0.82
N GLN A 47 -17.39 3.41 0.50
CA GLN A 47 -17.61 2.17 1.26
C GLN A 47 -18.86 2.31 2.12
N LYS A 48 -19.83 1.42 1.90
CA LYS A 48 -21.14 1.43 2.61
C LYS A 48 -21.82 2.81 2.57
N GLY A 49 -21.76 3.48 1.42
CA GLY A 49 -22.37 4.80 1.20
C GLY A 49 -21.58 5.99 1.76
N LYS A 50 -20.43 5.76 2.41
CA LYS A 50 -19.58 6.82 2.96
C LYS A 50 -18.34 7.04 2.11
N LYS A 51 -17.99 8.31 1.89
CA LYS A 51 -16.79 8.68 1.14
C LYS A 51 -15.54 8.62 2.00
N GLY A 52 -14.46 8.11 1.42
CA GLY A 52 -13.13 8.12 2.02
C GLY A 52 -12.04 8.40 1.00
N ASN A 53 -10.82 8.62 1.48
CA ASN A 53 -9.60 8.62 0.66
C ASN A 53 -8.53 7.74 1.30
N MET A 54 -7.49 7.41 0.55
CA MET A 54 -6.33 6.71 1.07
C MET A 54 -5.05 7.41 0.64
N THR A 55 -4.26 7.83 1.63
CA THR A 55 -2.93 8.41 1.46
C THR A 55 -1.86 7.48 2.02
N TYR A 56 -0.59 7.83 1.82
CA TYR A 56 0.52 7.04 2.35
C TYR A 56 1.67 7.87 2.90
N GLU A 57 2.33 7.33 3.93
CA GLU A 57 3.58 7.83 4.50
C GLU A 57 4.67 6.76 4.38
N ILE A 58 5.92 7.18 4.12
CA ILE A 58 7.06 6.28 3.93
C ILE A 58 8.21 6.76 4.81
N ASP A 59 8.72 5.86 5.65
CA ASP A 59 9.96 6.05 6.38
C ASP A 59 11.02 5.08 5.86
N SER A 60 11.85 5.58 4.94
CA SER A 60 12.95 4.84 4.33
C SER A 60 14.21 4.79 5.19
N LYS A 61 14.22 5.42 6.37
CA LYS A 61 15.36 5.38 7.30
C LYS A 61 15.40 4.09 8.11
N THR A 62 14.35 3.29 8.06
CA THR A 62 14.28 1.99 8.73
C THR A 62 14.55 0.85 7.74
N ASN A 63 15.03 -0.26 8.27
CA ASN A 63 15.15 -1.51 7.53
C ASN A 63 14.43 -2.62 8.32
N PRO A 64 13.32 -3.17 7.81
CA PRO A 64 12.65 -2.86 6.52
C PRO A 64 12.03 -1.46 6.47
N ILE A 65 11.73 -0.98 5.25
CA ILE A 65 11.10 0.33 5.02
C ILE A 65 9.70 0.30 5.65
N LYS A 66 9.34 1.31 6.43
CA LYS A 66 8.00 1.41 7.00
C LYS A 66 7.09 2.17 6.04
N VAL A 67 5.91 1.60 5.79
CA VAL A 67 4.86 2.23 4.99
C VAL A 67 3.58 2.28 5.82
N ASP A 68 2.93 3.43 5.85
CA ASP A 68 1.60 3.58 6.46
C ASP A 68 0.61 3.89 5.36
N LEU A 69 -0.42 3.07 5.21
CA LEU A 69 -1.58 3.40 4.37
C LEU A 69 -2.66 3.98 5.27
N ILE A 70 -3.08 5.21 4.99
CA ILE A 70 -3.93 6.01 5.87
C ILE A 70 -5.28 6.20 5.18
N VAL A 71 -6.30 5.54 5.70
CA VAL A 71 -7.67 5.69 5.23
C VAL A 71 -8.35 6.80 6.04
N THR A 72 -8.84 7.84 5.36
CA THR A 72 -9.61 8.92 5.98
C THR A 72 -11.06 8.89 5.52
N MET A 73 -12.01 8.85 6.45
CA MET A 73 -13.43 9.02 6.15
C MET A 73 -13.75 10.52 6.02
N LEU A 74 -14.03 11.00 4.80
CA LEU A 74 -14.11 12.44 4.49
C LEU A 74 -15.18 13.18 5.29
N GLU A 75 -16.32 12.55 5.55
CA GLU A 75 -17.43 13.16 6.30
C GLU A 75 -17.12 13.39 7.77
N SER A 76 -16.26 12.55 8.36
CA SER A 76 -16.01 12.56 9.82
C SER A 76 -14.60 12.94 10.21
N GLY A 77 -13.67 12.97 9.24
CA GLY A 77 -12.23 13.13 9.48
C GLY A 77 -11.58 11.95 10.22
N LYS A 78 -12.31 10.87 10.53
CA LYS A 78 -11.76 9.70 11.21
C LYS A 78 -10.74 9.01 10.32
N GLN A 79 -9.60 8.66 10.91
CA GLN A 79 -8.51 7.98 10.23
C GLN A 79 -8.29 6.58 10.81
N LYS A 80 -7.93 5.64 9.94
CA LYS A 80 -7.35 4.35 10.30
C LYS A 80 -6.06 4.15 9.52
N LYS A 81 -5.02 3.64 10.17
CA LYS A 81 -3.75 3.30 9.54
C LYS A 81 -3.63 1.78 9.38
N LEU A 82 -3.19 1.34 8.20
CA LEU A 82 -2.68 0.00 7.96
C LEU A 82 -1.16 0.08 7.98
N LEU A 83 -0.54 -0.55 8.97
CA LEU A 83 0.90 -0.46 9.21
C LEU A 83 1.60 -1.58 8.45
N CYS A 84 2.41 -1.21 7.46
CA CYS A 84 3.05 -2.14 6.53
C CYS A 84 4.57 -2.06 6.64
N ILE A 85 5.27 -3.05 6.09
CA ILE A 85 6.71 -2.96 5.83
C ILE A 85 6.98 -3.33 4.37
N ALA A 86 8.02 -2.76 3.80
CA ALA A 86 8.42 -2.99 2.42
C ALA A 86 9.93 -3.22 2.31
N LYS A 87 10.32 -4.02 1.34
CA LYS A 87 11.71 -4.23 0.94
C LYS A 87 11.77 -4.34 -0.57
N PHE A 88 12.63 -3.55 -1.20
CA PHE A 88 12.91 -3.69 -2.61
C PHE A 88 13.92 -4.82 -2.83
N ILE A 89 13.56 -5.78 -3.67
CA ILE A 89 14.48 -6.81 -4.17
C ILE A 89 15.30 -6.22 -5.33
N ASP A 90 14.65 -5.45 -6.20
CA ASP A 90 15.27 -4.67 -7.27
C ASP A 90 14.49 -3.35 -7.52
N ASN A 91 14.51 -2.80 -8.74
CA ASN A 91 13.78 -1.56 -9.08
C ASN A 91 12.29 -1.78 -9.40
N ASP A 92 11.96 -2.99 -9.84
CA ASP A 92 10.65 -3.40 -10.34
C ASP A 92 10.06 -4.55 -9.51
N THR A 93 10.74 -5.02 -8.48
CA THR A 93 10.28 -6.06 -7.55
C THR A 93 10.34 -5.56 -6.11
N MET A 94 9.18 -5.59 -5.44
CA MET A 94 9.00 -5.18 -4.04
C MET A 94 8.33 -6.31 -3.26
N GLU A 95 8.90 -6.67 -2.13
CA GLU A 95 8.24 -7.51 -1.12
C GLU A 95 7.52 -6.58 -0.14
N PHE A 96 6.23 -6.81 0.08
CA PHE A 96 5.37 -5.94 0.87
C PHE A 96 4.57 -6.77 1.88
N ALA A 97 4.74 -6.51 3.17
CA ALA A 97 4.00 -7.19 4.21
C ALA A 97 2.89 -6.32 4.80
N ILE A 98 1.73 -6.93 4.96
CA ILE A 98 0.52 -6.33 5.50
C ILE A 98 0.05 -7.18 6.69
N ASN A 99 -0.38 -6.53 7.75
CA ASN A 99 -1.13 -7.17 8.82
C ASN A 99 -2.43 -6.39 9.06
N PHE A 100 -3.56 -7.10 9.07
CA PHE A 100 -4.89 -6.53 9.30
C PHE A 100 -5.25 -6.45 10.80
N GLU A 101 -4.49 -7.11 11.67
CA GLU A 101 -4.38 -6.72 13.07
C GLU A 101 -3.57 -5.42 13.12
N GLU A 102 -3.99 -4.43 13.90
CA GLU A 102 -3.42 -3.05 13.92
C GLU A 102 -1.98 -2.97 14.49
N LYS A 103 -1.14 -3.96 14.17
CA LYS A 103 0.27 -4.12 14.52
C LYS A 103 1.07 -4.16 13.24
N ARG A 104 2.19 -3.44 13.21
CA ARG A 104 3.11 -3.50 12.08
C ARG A 104 3.77 -4.89 12.01
N PRO A 105 3.86 -5.54 10.84
CA PRO A 105 4.73 -6.70 10.66
C PRO A 105 6.18 -6.35 11.00
N ILE A 106 6.89 -7.29 11.61
CA ILE A 106 8.32 -7.14 11.93
C ILE A 106 9.23 -7.92 10.98
N GLU A 107 8.65 -8.86 10.23
CA GLU A 107 9.32 -9.75 9.28
C GLU A 107 8.40 -10.05 8.09
N PHE A 108 8.98 -10.58 7.02
CA PHE A 108 8.26 -11.07 5.85
C PHE A 108 8.14 -12.58 5.97
N ASP A 109 6.94 -13.10 5.84
CA ASP A 109 6.66 -14.54 5.82
C ASP A 109 5.63 -14.87 4.72
N SER A 110 5.38 -16.16 4.50
CA SER A 110 4.47 -16.63 3.45
C SER A 110 3.00 -16.30 3.69
N GLU A 111 2.62 -15.87 4.90
CA GLU A 111 1.23 -15.56 5.26
C GLU A 111 0.95 -14.05 5.21
N ASN A 112 1.98 -13.23 5.47
CA ASN A 112 1.84 -11.78 5.63
C ASN A 112 2.37 -10.96 4.46
N SER A 113 3.10 -11.57 3.52
CA SER A 113 3.84 -10.86 2.47
C SER A 113 3.42 -11.24 1.06
N ILE A 114 3.44 -10.23 0.19
CA ILE A 114 3.16 -10.35 -1.24
C ILE A 114 4.37 -9.81 -2.01
N ILE A 115 4.77 -10.55 -3.05
CA ILE A 115 5.74 -10.06 -4.04
C ILE A 115 5.00 -9.27 -5.10
N PHE A 116 5.24 -7.97 -5.11
CA PHE A 116 4.75 -7.02 -6.08
C PHE A 116 5.76 -6.80 -7.21
N LYS A 117 5.28 -6.83 -8.45
CA LYS A 117 6.04 -6.47 -9.66
C LYS A 117 5.49 -5.18 -10.25
N ARG A 118 6.37 -4.26 -10.63
CA ARG A 118 5.97 -3.01 -11.27
C ARG A 118 5.38 -3.29 -12.65
N GLU A 119 4.24 -2.66 -12.95
CA GLU A 119 3.72 -2.62 -14.31
C GLU A 119 4.54 -1.66 -15.17
N LYS A 120 4.83 -2.08 -16.41
CA LYS A 120 5.61 -1.32 -17.39
C LYS A 120 4.71 -0.49 -18.30
#